data_AF-A0A957NLE6-F1
#
_entry.id   AF-A0A957NLE6-F1
#
_cell.length_a   1.000
_cell.length_b   1.000
_cell.length_c   1.000
_cell.angle_alpha   90.00
_cell.angle_beta   90.00
_cell.angle_gamma   90.00
#
_symmetry.space_group_name_H-M   'P 1'
#
loop_
_entity.id
_entity.type
_entity.pdbx_description
1 polymer ?
#
loop_
_entity_poly.entity_id
_entity_poly.type
_entity_poly.pdbx_seq_one_letter_code
_entity_poly.pdbx_strand_id
1 'polypeptide(L)'
;MTEMTMVAEPTMKSEMQPEVKPQVNGQQAKARTGIVDCDVHVFPRSLDEVRAFMPMPFRERAKGGGRGFFGNPVHGGRLDANPPSGGPAGSDPEFLREQLIDMYGIGYAILLPRAFCNLHPDPDLGTAIAAGYND
;
A
#
# COMPACT_ATOMS: atom_id res chain seq x y z
N MET A 1 -68.11 7.71 12.78
CA MET A 1 -67.16 7.80 11.66
C MET A 1 -65.83 8.22 12.24
N THR A 2 -64.83 7.33 12.23
CA THR A 2 -63.41 7.59 11.95
C THR A 2 -62.76 6.22 11.80
N GLU A 3 -62.44 5.80 10.57
CA GLU A 3 -61.59 4.63 10.33
C GLU A 3 -60.13 5.02 10.58
N MET A 4 -59.40 4.15 11.29
CA MET A 4 -57.97 4.32 11.56
C MET A 4 -57.19 3.54 10.51
N THR A 5 -56.68 4.24 9.50
CA THR A 5 -55.84 3.65 8.44
C THR A 5 -54.43 3.43 8.98
N MET A 6 -54.03 2.17 9.14
CA MET A 6 -52.64 1.78 9.40
C MET A 6 -51.84 1.93 8.10
N VAL A 7 -50.81 2.79 8.10
CA VAL A 7 -49.88 2.93 6.98
C VAL A 7 -48.81 1.86 7.13
N ALA A 8 -48.67 0.98 6.12
CA ALA A 8 -47.62 -0.02 6.07
C ALA A 8 -46.28 0.63 5.68
N GLU A 9 -45.21 0.33 6.42
CA GLU A 9 -43.84 0.78 6.07
C GLU A 9 -43.30 0.03 4.84
N PRO A 10 -42.52 0.71 3.97
CA PRO A 10 -41.95 0.06 2.80
C PRO A 10 -40.81 -0.88 3.22
N THR A 11 -40.94 -2.16 2.90
CA THR A 11 -39.88 -3.16 3.07
C THR A 11 -38.73 -2.85 2.11
N MET A 12 -37.57 -2.44 2.64
CA MET A 12 -36.34 -2.33 1.85
C MET A 12 -35.97 -3.72 1.32
N LYS A 13 -35.94 -3.87 0.00
CA LYS A 13 -35.41 -5.08 -0.65
C LYS A 13 -33.90 -5.08 -0.48
N SER A 14 -33.37 -6.09 0.22
CA SER A 14 -31.95 -6.41 0.20
C SER A 14 -31.60 -6.92 -1.20
N GLU A 15 -30.96 -6.07 -2.01
CA GLU A 15 -30.27 -6.53 -3.20
C GLU A 15 -28.96 -7.17 -2.75
N MET A 16 -28.86 -8.50 -2.93
CA MET A 16 -27.59 -9.20 -2.76
C MET A 16 -26.59 -8.67 -3.79
N GLN A 17 -25.46 -8.16 -3.32
CA GLN A 17 -24.33 -7.85 -4.18
C GLN A 17 -23.84 -9.13 -4.86
N PRO A 18 -23.47 -9.10 -6.15
CA PRO A 18 -22.97 -10.28 -6.85
C PRO A 18 -21.68 -10.77 -6.20
N GLU A 19 -21.62 -12.09 -5.97
CA GLU A 19 -20.45 -12.79 -5.45
C GLU A 19 -19.26 -12.60 -6.41
N VAL A 20 -18.23 -11.86 -5.97
CA VAL A 20 -16.97 -11.72 -6.70
C VAL A 20 -16.18 -13.02 -6.56
N LYS A 21 -16.26 -13.88 -7.57
CA LYS A 21 -15.42 -15.09 -7.63
C LYS A 21 -13.96 -14.68 -7.89
N PRO A 22 -12.98 -15.19 -7.13
CA PRO A 22 -11.57 -14.92 -7.40
C PRO A 22 -11.21 -15.47 -8.79
N GLN A 23 -10.77 -14.58 -9.68
CA GLN A 23 -10.21 -14.97 -10.96
C GLN A 23 -8.84 -15.59 -10.75
N VAL A 24 -8.78 -16.92 -10.71
CA VAL A 24 -7.53 -17.67 -10.66
C VAL A 24 -7.03 -17.85 -12.10
N ASN A 25 -6.28 -16.88 -12.62
CA ASN A 25 -5.51 -17.05 -13.86
C ASN A 25 -4.31 -17.96 -13.57
N GLY A 26 -4.56 -19.28 -13.57
CA GLY A 26 -3.64 -20.33 -13.16
C GLY A 26 -2.62 -20.75 -14.22
N GLN A 27 -1.79 -19.83 -14.73
CA GLN A 27 -0.47 -20.25 -15.19
C GLN A 27 0.42 -20.34 -13.94
N GLN A 28 0.77 -21.56 -13.52
CA GLN A 28 1.75 -21.70 -12.44
C GLN A 28 3.04 -21.02 -12.86
N ALA A 29 3.36 -19.90 -12.20
CA ALA A 29 4.62 -19.21 -12.42
C ALA A 29 5.75 -20.20 -12.16
N LYS A 30 6.69 -20.31 -13.10
CA LYS A 30 7.87 -21.18 -12.94
C LYS A 30 8.56 -20.81 -11.64
N ALA A 31 8.74 -21.79 -10.75
CA ALA A 31 9.42 -21.57 -9.48
C ALA A 31 10.81 -20.97 -9.75
N ARG A 32 11.09 -19.80 -9.17
CA ARG A 32 12.42 -19.20 -9.21
C ARG A 32 13.30 -19.92 -8.21
N THR A 33 14.50 -20.29 -8.62
CA THR A 33 15.54 -20.82 -7.74
C THR A 33 16.23 -19.66 -7.02
N GLY A 34 16.47 -19.76 -5.72
CA GLY A 34 17.13 -18.70 -4.93
C GLY A 34 16.61 -18.64 -3.49
N ILE A 35 17.12 -17.70 -2.70
CA ILE A 35 16.59 -17.43 -1.35
C ILE A 35 15.34 -16.55 -1.41
N VAL A 36 14.50 -16.64 -0.38
CA VAL A 36 13.34 -15.75 -0.19
C VAL A 36 13.73 -14.68 0.81
N ASP A 37 13.71 -13.42 0.38
CA ASP A 37 13.82 -12.27 1.28
C ASP A 37 12.42 -11.83 1.71
N CYS A 38 12.12 -11.97 3.00
CA CYS A 38 10.80 -11.72 3.54
C CYS A 38 10.60 -10.27 4.01
N ASP A 39 11.63 -9.41 3.96
CA ASP A 39 11.60 -8.07 4.56
C ASP A 39 12.26 -7.01 3.67
N VAL A 40 11.68 -6.78 2.49
CA VAL A 40 12.21 -5.80 1.52
C VAL A 40 11.43 -4.51 1.59
N HIS A 41 12.02 -3.49 2.23
CA HIS A 41 11.40 -2.17 2.31
C HIS A 41 11.53 -1.36 1.02
N VAL A 42 10.39 -0.87 0.52
CA VAL A 42 10.30 -0.01 -0.67
C VAL A 42 9.65 1.34 -0.37
N PHE A 43 9.99 2.34 -1.17
CA PHE A 43 9.52 3.73 -1.05
C PHE A 43 8.99 4.22 -2.37
N PRO A 44 7.90 5.01 -2.40
CA PRO A 44 7.63 5.82 -3.57
C PRO A 44 8.73 6.88 -3.72
N ARG A 45 8.96 7.35 -4.94
CA ARG A 45 9.92 8.44 -5.19
C ARG A 45 9.44 9.76 -4.59
N SER A 46 8.13 9.94 -4.51
CA SER A 46 7.50 11.08 -3.86
C SER A 46 6.13 10.69 -3.29
N LEU A 47 5.61 11.50 -2.38
CA LEU A 47 4.25 11.31 -1.87
C LEU A 47 3.19 11.44 -2.99
N ASP A 48 3.47 12.22 -4.03
CA ASP A 48 2.52 12.45 -5.12
C ASP A 48 2.23 11.19 -5.95
N GLU A 49 3.19 10.25 -6.02
CA GLU A 49 2.95 8.94 -6.65
C GLU A 49 1.82 8.19 -5.95
N VAL A 50 1.81 8.16 -4.62
CA VAL A 50 0.75 7.52 -3.82
C VAL A 50 -0.56 8.31 -3.94
N ARG A 51 -0.48 9.64 -3.87
CA ARG A 51 -1.67 10.52 -3.93
C ARG A 51 -2.42 10.40 -5.25
N ALA A 52 -1.76 10.02 -6.33
CA ALA A 52 -2.40 9.76 -7.62
C ALA A 52 -3.50 8.69 -7.52
N PHE A 53 -3.31 7.68 -6.66
CA PHE A 53 -4.25 6.58 -6.43
C PHE A 53 -5.29 6.87 -5.34
N MET A 54 -5.11 7.95 -4.58
CA MET A 54 -6.03 8.29 -3.49
C MET A 54 -7.27 9.07 -3.99
N PRO A 55 -8.47 8.82 -3.46
CA PRO A 55 -9.66 9.62 -3.75
C PRO A 55 -9.67 10.96 -3.00
N MET A 56 -10.46 11.92 -3.47
CA MET A 56 -10.77 13.14 -2.71
C MET A 56 -11.71 12.82 -1.54
N PRO A 57 -11.58 13.50 -0.37
CA PRO A 57 -10.62 14.57 -0.05
C PRO A 57 -9.27 14.06 0.46
N PHE A 58 -9.09 12.74 0.63
CA PHE A 58 -7.89 12.17 1.25
C PHE A 58 -6.61 12.46 0.47
N ARG A 59 -6.69 12.52 -0.87
CA ARG A 59 -5.59 12.98 -1.73
C ARG A 59 -5.04 14.34 -1.29
N GLU A 60 -5.87 15.31 -0.93
CA GLU A 60 -5.39 16.62 -0.48
C GLU A 60 -4.92 16.61 0.97
N ARG A 61 -5.53 15.78 1.81
CA ARG A 61 -5.24 15.67 3.24
C ARG A 61 -3.96 14.87 3.53
N ALA A 62 -3.55 13.96 2.65
CA ALA A 62 -2.28 13.26 2.76
C ALA A 62 -1.12 14.25 2.55
N LYS A 63 -0.48 14.64 3.66
CA LYS A 63 0.71 15.52 3.67
C LYS A 63 2.01 14.76 3.91
N GLY A 64 1.94 13.43 3.94
CA GLY A 64 3.05 12.57 4.33
C GLY A 64 3.26 12.59 5.84
N GLY A 65 4.38 12.01 6.27
CA GLY A 65 4.76 11.91 7.67
C GLY A 65 6.01 11.05 7.82
N GLY A 66 6.71 11.23 8.94
CA GLY A 66 7.88 10.46 9.31
C GLY A 66 7.80 10.01 10.76
N ARG A 67 8.65 9.07 11.17
CA ARG A 67 8.71 8.63 12.56
C ARG A 67 9.32 9.73 13.45
N GLY A 68 8.46 10.39 14.22
CA GLY A 68 8.80 11.12 15.44
C GLY A 68 9.60 12.41 15.26
N PHE A 69 9.77 13.13 16.37
CA PHE A 69 10.55 14.37 16.44
C PHE A 69 12.07 14.14 16.52
N PHE A 70 12.49 12.91 16.82
CA PHE A 70 13.89 12.56 17.04
C PHE A 70 14.35 11.54 15.99
N GLY A 71 15.38 11.91 15.22
CA GLY A 71 16.00 11.02 14.23
C GLY A 71 16.90 9.97 14.88
N ASN A 72 17.02 8.81 14.25
CA ASN A 72 18.03 7.81 14.65
C ASN A 72 19.42 8.28 14.18
N PRO A 73 20.36 8.57 15.11
CA PRO A 73 21.69 9.09 14.75
C PRO A 73 22.57 8.08 13.99
N VAL A 74 22.25 6.78 14.04
CA VAL A 74 23.03 5.70 13.42
C VAL A 74 22.50 5.33 12.04
N HIS A 75 21.43 5.99 11.56
CA HIS A 75 20.63 5.59 10.38
C HIS A 75 20.13 4.13 10.43
N GLY A 76 19.05 3.82 9.72
CA GLY A 76 18.40 2.50 9.76
C GLY A 76 18.69 1.61 8.55
N GLY A 77 19.43 2.12 7.55
CA GLY A 77 19.59 1.48 6.25
C GLY A 77 21.05 1.38 5.81
N ARG A 78 21.26 0.54 4.78
CA ARG A 78 22.53 0.41 4.05
C ARG A 78 22.86 1.75 3.37
N LEU A 79 24.10 2.22 3.53
CA LEU A 79 24.50 3.60 3.14
C LEU A 79 24.51 3.84 1.62
N ASP A 80 24.71 2.79 0.84
CA ASP A 80 24.74 2.78 -0.62
C ASP A 80 23.39 2.39 -1.25
N ALA A 81 22.31 2.30 -0.44
CA ALA A 81 21.00 1.88 -0.94
C ALA A 81 20.24 2.95 -1.72
N ASN A 82 20.67 4.22 -1.62
CA ASN A 82 20.07 5.31 -2.38
C ASN A 82 20.45 5.18 -3.86
N PRO A 83 19.47 5.20 -4.78
CA PRO A 83 19.74 5.13 -6.22
C PRO A 83 20.68 6.25 -6.69
N PRO A 84 21.52 6.00 -7.70
CA PRO A 84 22.37 7.03 -8.31
C PRO A 84 21.60 8.24 -8.85
N SER A 85 20.32 8.07 -9.16
CA SER A 85 19.38 9.12 -9.58
C SER A 85 18.96 10.08 -8.45
N GLY A 86 19.34 9.80 -7.19
CA GLY A 86 19.11 10.69 -6.04
C GLY A 86 17.79 10.46 -5.29
N GLY A 87 17.07 9.37 -5.56
CA GLY A 87 15.83 9.01 -4.85
C GLY A 87 16.06 8.37 -3.47
N PRO A 88 14.98 8.12 -2.71
CA PRO A 88 15.05 7.29 -1.50
C PRO A 88 15.52 5.86 -1.80
N ALA A 89 16.17 5.21 -0.83
CA ALA A 89 16.48 3.78 -0.92
C ALA A 89 15.24 2.95 -1.29
N GLY A 90 15.39 1.98 -2.18
CA GLY A 90 14.28 1.11 -2.61
C GLY A 90 13.16 1.78 -3.39
N SER A 91 13.36 3.02 -3.88
CA SER A 91 12.38 3.72 -4.75
C SER A 91 12.61 3.55 -6.24
N ASP A 92 13.77 3.01 -6.64
CA ASP A 92 14.09 2.66 -8.01
C ASP A 92 14.06 1.13 -8.15
N PRO A 93 13.04 0.56 -8.83
CA PRO A 93 12.91 -0.88 -8.97
C PRO A 93 14.08 -1.56 -9.69
N GLU A 94 14.72 -0.85 -10.64
CA GLU A 94 15.84 -1.39 -11.40
C GLU A 94 17.08 -1.45 -10.53
N PHE A 95 17.35 -0.36 -9.80
CA PHE A 95 18.48 -0.33 -8.86
C PHE A 95 18.29 -1.29 -7.68
N LEU A 96 17.06 -1.44 -7.15
CA LEU A 96 16.74 -2.47 -6.15
C LEU A 96 17.00 -3.87 -6.69
N ARG A 97 16.60 -4.15 -7.94
CA ARG A 97 16.83 -5.46 -8.56
C ARG A 97 18.31 -5.78 -8.67
N GLU A 98 19.10 -4.84 -9.20
CA GLU A 98 20.55 -5.02 -9.33
C GLU A 98 21.21 -5.25 -7.96
N GLN A 99 20.97 -4.35 -7.01
CA GLN A 99 21.72 -4.28 -5.75
C GLN A 99 21.31 -5.34 -4.71
N LEU A 100 20.11 -5.93 -4.84
CA LEU A 100 19.55 -6.89 -3.90
C LEU A 100 19.26 -8.21 -4.60
N ILE A 101 18.41 -8.20 -5.63
CA ILE A 101 17.88 -9.43 -6.23
C ILE A 101 18.96 -10.18 -6.99
N ASP A 102 19.63 -9.52 -7.93
CA ASP A 102 20.62 -10.13 -8.80
C ASP A 102 21.93 -10.40 -8.04
N MET A 103 22.38 -9.42 -7.24
CA MET A 103 23.62 -9.52 -6.46
C MET A 103 23.62 -10.69 -5.47
N TYR A 104 22.49 -10.95 -4.79
CA TYR A 104 22.41 -11.99 -3.75
C TYR A 104 21.62 -13.24 -4.18
N GLY A 105 21.19 -13.32 -5.44
CA GLY A 105 20.44 -14.47 -5.95
C GLY A 105 19.09 -14.66 -5.24
N ILE A 106 18.37 -13.57 -4.97
CA ILE A 106 17.05 -13.60 -4.37
C ILE A 106 16.05 -14.12 -5.41
N GLY A 107 15.39 -15.25 -5.12
CA GLY A 107 14.35 -15.80 -5.98
C GLY A 107 13.02 -15.05 -5.82
N TYR A 108 12.70 -14.65 -4.58
CA TYR A 108 11.47 -13.95 -4.21
C TYR A 108 11.75 -12.90 -3.14
N ALA A 109 11.19 -11.71 -3.33
CA ALA A 109 11.24 -10.61 -2.36
C ALA A 109 9.81 -10.25 -1.95
N ILE A 110 9.55 -10.23 -0.64
CA ILE A 110 8.29 -9.74 -0.08
C ILE A 110 8.45 -8.25 0.18
N LEU A 111 7.71 -7.45 -0.60
CA LEU A 111 7.77 -6.00 -0.51
C LEU A 111 6.96 -5.51 0.70
N LEU A 112 7.60 -4.69 1.52
CA LEU A 112 7.02 -4.07 2.71
C LEU A 112 7.11 -2.54 2.60
N PRO A 113 6.14 -1.91 1.90
CA PRO A 113 6.07 -0.46 1.81
C PRO A 113 5.90 0.16 3.20
N ARG A 114 6.70 1.17 3.53
CA ARG A 114 6.52 1.89 4.80
C ARG A 114 5.48 3.00 4.63
N ALA A 115 4.22 2.63 4.54
CA ALA A 115 3.09 3.55 4.35
C ALA A 115 2.75 4.38 5.62
N PHE A 116 3.20 3.94 6.79
CA PHE A 116 3.00 4.62 8.09
C PHE A 116 1.53 4.98 8.40
N CYS A 117 0.58 4.17 7.93
CA CYS A 117 -0.86 4.46 8.08
C CYS A 117 -1.28 4.62 9.55
N ASN A 118 -0.58 3.95 10.47
CA ASN A 118 -0.83 3.99 11.91
C ASN A 118 -0.36 5.28 12.62
N LEU A 119 0.35 6.18 11.93
CA LEU A 119 0.74 7.48 12.50
C LEU A 119 -0.40 8.50 12.43
N HIS A 120 -1.40 8.29 11.59
CA HIS A 120 -2.47 9.25 11.38
C HIS A 120 -3.58 9.08 12.42
N PRO A 121 -4.02 10.16 13.10
CA PRO A 121 -5.12 10.08 14.06
C PRO A 121 -6.49 9.92 13.39
N ASP A 122 -6.58 10.24 12.09
CA ASP A 122 -7.76 10.03 11.26
C ASP A 122 -7.69 8.61 10.63
N PRO A 123 -8.52 7.65 11.09
CA PRO A 123 -8.49 6.28 10.59
C PRO A 123 -8.96 6.14 9.13
N ASP A 124 -9.81 7.04 8.65
CA ASP A 124 -10.29 7.03 7.26
C ASP A 124 -9.15 7.49 6.33
N LEU A 125 -8.40 8.52 6.75
CA LEU A 125 -7.18 8.93 6.06
C LEU A 125 -6.14 7.81 6.05
N GLY A 126 -5.92 7.13 7.19
CA GLY A 126 -5.02 5.98 7.28
C GLY A 126 -5.41 4.85 6.31
N THR A 127 -6.71 4.56 6.21
CA THR A 127 -7.27 3.58 5.29
C THR A 127 -7.05 3.97 3.82
N ALA A 128 -7.31 5.23 3.47
CA ALA A 128 -7.09 5.74 2.11
C ALA A 128 -5.61 5.73 1.70
N ILE A 129 -4.69 6.00 2.64
CA ILE A 129 -3.24 5.89 2.40
C ILE A 129 -2.87 4.43 2.15
N ALA A 130 -3.35 3.50 2.97
CA ALA A 130 -3.07 2.07 2.79
C ALA A 130 -3.55 1.58 1.41
N ALA A 131 -4.76 1.96 1.00
CA ALA A 131 -5.28 1.64 -0.33
C ALA A 131 -4.40 2.22 -1.44
N GLY A 132 -4.02 3.50 -1.36
CA GLY A 132 -3.17 4.14 -2.38
C GLY A 132 -1.74 3.59 -2.46
N TYR A 133 -1.24 2.90 -1.43
CA TYR A 133 0.04 2.18 -1.48
C TYR A 133 -0.07 0.77 -2.08
N ASN A 134 -1.27 0.19 -2.10
CA ASN A 134 -1.52 -1.15 -2.63
C ASN A 134 -1.81 -1.14 -4.14
N ASP A 135 -2.28 -0.01 -4.67
CA ASP A 135 -2.49 0.25 -6.11
C ASP A 135 -1.17 0.59 -6.82
#